data_AF-A0A947E2A6-F1
#
_entry.id   AF-A0A947E2A6-F1
#
_cell.length_a   1.000
_cell.length_b   1.000
_cell.length_c   1.000
_cell.angle_alpha   90.00
_cell.angle_beta   90.00
_cell.angle_gamma   90.00
#
_symmetry.space_group_name_H-M   'P 1'
#
loop_
_entity.id
_entity.type
_entity.pdbx_description
1 polymer ?
#
loop_
_entity_poly.entity_id
_entity_poly.type
_entity_poly.pdbx_seq_one_letter_code
_entity_poly.pdbx_strand_id
1 'polypeptide(L)'
;MNDALEWFWGVLQGDFNEDPSLSQTIVGSIITAIPFVDQIADVRDVIANLHGLSKDHEDFWKWVALAITLVGLIPVLGSLLKGVLKTLVKFIRKGGQHADEALETILAIIRGAGKGDPVRWLKALPMDQYAKQAVRHFEEITEKIILGLSDVRHMWLARKVLGDKLEQLKLVEQQIQKLKALGKDKIPEVMRFLKKELDTLLDRAKPAKLDGATDTANTLAHSAKPLMRLDYEVVVKRRVGGMVDKMRAAGKSDKEIAQAANAERRAIGKEFKDQTDPELRDVIYRRNQEKYGDPLGPKYEDLQRGYAIGPKGERVPISKDGKPVPDSKIIESAQNPGGGDFPWDAIMEYQRAKRAGDPKKAQQLLQQIDAIVNKKK
;
A
#
# COMPACT_ATOMS: atom_id res chain seq x y z
N MET A 1 -4.63 -32.25 16.18
CA MET A 1 -4.50 -31.61 14.84
C MET A 1 -4.01 -30.15 14.96
N ASN A 2 -3.93 -29.55 16.15
CA ASN A 2 -3.50 -28.16 16.37
C ASN A 2 -1.97 -28.00 16.59
N ASP A 3 -1.25 -29.11 16.67
CA ASP A 3 0.11 -29.15 17.23
C ASP A 3 1.19 -28.69 16.24
N ALA A 4 0.91 -28.72 14.92
CA ALA A 4 1.89 -28.43 13.88
C ALA A 4 2.18 -26.93 13.72
N LEU A 5 1.16 -26.08 13.57
CA LEU A 5 1.32 -24.61 13.58
C LEU A 5 1.71 -24.07 14.96
N GLU A 6 1.39 -24.79 16.05
CA GLU A 6 1.88 -24.48 17.39
C GLU A 6 3.37 -24.74 17.54
N TRP A 7 3.84 -25.89 17.08
CA TRP A 7 5.26 -26.19 16.99
C TRP A 7 6.00 -25.20 16.09
N PHE A 8 5.48 -24.90 14.90
CA PHE A 8 6.08 -23.93 13.97
C PHE A 8 6.14 -22.52 14.57
N TRP A 9 5.09 -22.09 15.26
CA TRP A 9 5.07 -20.82 15.98
C TRP A 9 6.12 -20.79 17.10
N GLY A 10 6.20 -21.83 17.93
CA GLY A 10 7.21 -21.93 18.99
C GLY A 10 8.65 -21.97 18.46
N VAL A 11 8.84 -22.55 17.27
CA VAL A 11 10.11 -22.54 16.56
C VAL A 11 10.52 -21.11 16.16
N LEU A 12 9.59 -20.32 15.61
CA LEU A 12 9.87 -18.93 15.21
C LEU A 12 10.08 -17.98 16.38
N GLN A 13 9.47 -18.25 17.53
CA GLN A 13 9.75 -17.49 18.75
C GLN A 13 11.19 -17.70 19.24
N GLY A 14 11.79 -18.87 18.96
CA GLY A 14 13.14 -19.23 19.38
C GLY A 14 14.28 -18.63 18.55
N ASP A 15 14.00 -18.00 17.40
CA ASP A 15 15.01 -17.34 16.55
C ASP A 15 15.58 -16.05 17.20
N PHE A 16 15.08 -15.69 18.39
CA PHE A 16 15.57 -14.61 19.26
C PHE A 16 16.13 -15.14 20.60
N ASN A 17 16.34 -16.45 20.72
CA ASN A 17 17.04 -17.06 21.84
C ASN A 17 18.55 -16.97 21.58
N GLU A 18 19.37 -16.75 22.61
CA GLU A 18 20.84 -16.70 22.43
C GLU A 18 21.43 -18.06 21.99
N ASP A 19 20.68 -19.16 22.22
CA ASP A 19 21.02 -20.52 21.80
C ASP A 19 19.80 -21.21 21.14
N PRO A 20 19.54 -20.96 19.84
CA PRO A 20 18.45 -21.59 19.10
C PRO A 20 18.80 -23.05 18.77
N SER A 21 17.84 -23.95 18.89
CA SER A 21 18.01 -25.34 18.42
C SER A 21 18.27 -25.36 16.91
N LEU A 22 18.97 -26.39 16.41
CA LEU A 22 19.25 -26.53 14.98
C LEU A 22 17.98 -26.51 14.10
N SER A 23 16.86 -27.04 14.59
CA SER A 23 15.56 -26.94 13.91
C SER A 23 15.02 -25.50 13.84
N GLN A 24 15.30 -24.68 14.86
CA GLN A 24 14.92 -23.27 14.88
C GLN A 24 15.76 -22.46 13.92
N THR A 25 17.08 -22.65 13.91
CA THR A 25 17.97 -21.99 12.96
C THR A 25 17.61 -22.32 11.50
N ILE A 26 17.30 -23.59 11.20
CA ILE A 26 16.89 -24.00 9.85
C ILE A 26 15.59 -23.30 9.45
N VAL A 27 14.56 -23.31 10.31
CA VAL A 27 13.26 -22.68 10.00
C VAL A 27 13.31 -21.15 9.97
N GLY A 28 14.09 -20.52 10.85
CA GLY A 28 14.37 -19.09 10.84
C GLY A 28 15.09 -18.62 9.57
N SER A 29 16.03 -19.44 9.08
CA SER A 29 16.70 -19.25 7.80
C SER A 29 15.72 -19.28 6.61
N ILE A 30 14.62 -20.06 6.70
CA ILE A 30 13.57 -20.08 5.67
C ILE A 30 12.89 -18.73 5.58
N ILE A 31 12.48 -18.16 6.72
CA ILE A 31 11.76 -16.88 6.75
C ILE A 31 12.64 -15.75 6.26
N THR A 32 13.91 -15.75 6.65
CA THR A 32 14.89 -14.75 6.20
C THR A 32 15.28 -14.91 4.74
N ALA A 33 15.18 -16.11 4.17
CA ALA A 33 15.40 -16.37 2.74
C ALA A 33 14.23 -15.93 1.84
N ILE A 34 13.08 -15.53 2.39
CA ILE A 34 11.92 -15.04 1.62
C ILE A 34 12.24 -13.63 1.04
N PRO A 35 12.44 -13.47 -0.28
CA PRO A 35 12.78 -12.17 -0.84
C PRO A 35 11.56 -11.24 -0.93
N PHE A 36 11.79 -9.93 -0.75
CA PHE A 36 10.81 -8.83 -0.86
C PHE A 36 9.72 -8.75 0.22
N VAL A 37 9.92 -9.34 1.39
CA VAL A 37 9.16 -8.95 2.58
C VAL A 37 9.94 -7.84 3.26
N ASP A 38 9.59 -6.59 2.98
CA ASP A 38 10.33 -5.44 3.50
C ASP A 38 10.30 -5.28 5.04
N GLN A 39 9.66 -6.16 5.81
CA GLN A 39 9.77 -6.21 7.28
C GLN A 39 9.58 -7.64 7.82
N ILE A 40 10.59 -8.22 8.47
CA ILE A 40 10.48 -9.49 9.22
C ILE A 40 9.31 -9.45 10.24
N ALA A 41 9.05 -8.28 10.80
CA ALA A 41 7.94 -8.04 11.73
C ALA A 41 6.56 -8.34 11.13
N ASP A 42 6.38 -8.12 9.81
CA ASP A 42 5.09 -8.26 9.13
C ASP A 42 4.73 -9.73 8.88
N VAL A 43 5.70 -10.56 8.49
CA VAL A 43 5.50 -12.01 8.34
C VAL A 43 5.23 -12.66 9.69
N ARG A 44 5.92 -12.23 10.75
CA ARG A 44 5.66 -12.71 12.11
C ARG A 44 4.21 -12.47 12.52
N ASP A 45 3.70 -11.26 12.29
CA ASP A 45 2.31 -10.92 12.62
C ASP A 45 1.31 -11.78 11.81
N VAL A 46 1.59 -12.07 10.53
CA VAL A 46 0.75 -12.97 9.72
C VAL A 46 0.78 -14.39 10.27
N ILE A 47 1.96 -14.93 10.64
CA ILE A 47 2.07 -16.27 11.20
C ILE A 47 1.39 -16.36 12.58
N ALA A 48 1.45 -15.32 13.40
CA ALA A 48 0.71 -15.26 14.66
C ALA A 48 -0.81 -15.36 14.44
N ASN A 49 -1.32 -14.67 13.41
CA ASN A 49 -2.74 -14.74 13.05
C ASN A 49 -3.11 -16.12 12.48
N LEU A 50 -2.26 -16.72 11.63
CA LEU A 50 -2.44 -18.09 11.13
C LEU A 50 -2.45 -19.11 12.27
N HIS A 51 -1.56 -18.97 13.26
CA HIS A 51 -1.54 -19.81 14.44
C HIS A 51 -2.85 -19.70 15.24
N GLY A 52 -3.31 -18.48 15.50
CA GLY A 52 -4.60 -18.26 16.17
C GLY A 52 -5.78 -18.90 15.41
N LEU A 53 -5.82 -18.73 14.09
CA LEU A 53 -6.83 -19.31 13.22
C LEU A 53 -6.74 -20.83 13.12
N SER A 54 -5.55 -21.42 13.21
CA SER A 54 -5.40 -22.88 13.21
C SER A 54 -6.08 -23.55 14.39
N LYS A 55 -6.09 -22.88 15.55
CA LYS A 55 -6.75 -23.36 16.77
C LYS A 55 -8.28 -23.28 16.68
N ASP A 56 -8.79 -22.27 16.01
CA ASP A 56 -10.22 -22.10 15.72
C ASP A 56 -10.38 -21.07 14.59
N HIS A 57 -10.72 -21.58 13.41
CA HIS A 57 -10.86 -20.84 12.15
C HIS A 57 -12.30 -20.39 11.90
N GLU A 58 -13.23 -20.74 12.80
CA GLU A 58 -14.61 -20.29 12.75
C GLU A 58 -14.77 -18.94 13.49
N ASP A 59 -13.86 -18.61 14.42
CA ASP A 59 -13.82 -17.32 15.10
C ASP A 59 -13.60 -16.15 14.12
N PHE A 60 -14.70 -15.41 13.90
CA PHE A 60 -14.76 -14.21 13.09
C PHE A 60 -13.74 -13.14 13.51
N TRP A 61 -13.48 -12.97 14.82
CA TRP A 61 -12.59 -11.92 15.31
C TRP A 61 -11.11 -12.19 15.02
N LYS A 62 -10.72 -13.46 14.85
CA LYS A 62 -9.37 -13.81 14.39
C LYS A 62 -9.18 -13.47 12.92
N TRP A 63 -10.22 -13.63 12.09
CA TRP A 63 -10.23 -13.11 10.72
C TRP A 63 -10.18 -11.58 10.67
N VAL A 64 -10.87 -10.89 11.59
CA VAL A 64 -10.75 -9.44 11.78
C VAL A 64 -9.32 -9.03 12.11
N ALA A 65 -8.66 -9.73 13.03
CA ALA A 65 -7.26 -9.47 13.38
C ALA A 65 -6.32 -9.65 12.17
N LEU A 66 -6.49 -10.74 11.42
CA LEU A 66 -5.73 -11.00 10.19
C LEU A 66 -5.93 -9.90 9.15
N ALA A 67 -7.19 -9.52 8.85
CA ALA A 67 -7.49 -8.49 7.86
C ALA A 67 -6.86 -7.14 8.22
N ILE A 68 -6.92 -6.74 9.50
CA ILE A 68 -6.28 -5.50 9.99
C ILE A 68 -4.76 -5.58 9.88
N THR A 69 -4.16 -6.75 10.17
CA THR A 69 -2.72 -6.98 9.97
C THR A 69 -2.35 -6.77 8.51
N LEU A 70 -3.05 -7.42 7.59
CA LEU A 70 -2.81 -7.36 6.14
C LEU A 70 -3.02 -5.96 5.56
N VAL A 71 -4.06 -5.24 5.99
CA VAL A 71 -4.24 -3.82 5.63
C VAL A 71 -3.06 -2.98 6.11
N GLY A 72 -2.51 -3.29 7.28
CA GLY A 72 -1.32 -2.62 7.81
C GLY A 72 -0.07 -2.74 6.94
N LEU A 73 0.00 -3.80 6.11
CA LEU A 73 1.11 -4.06 5.18
C LEU A 73 1.08 -3.16 3.95
N ILE A 74 -0.09 -2.54 3.67
CA ILE A 74 -0.26 -1.64 2.53
C ILE A 74 0.53 -0.35 2.83
N PRO A 75 1.52 0.04 2.01
CA PRO A 75 2.40 1.15 2.32
C PRO A 75 1.65 2.45 2.66
N VAL A 76 2.00 2.97 3.84
CA VAL A 76 1.58 4.24 4.42
C VAL A 76 0.09 4.42 4.76
N LEU A 77 -0.83 4.35 3.79
CA LEU A 77 -2.26 4.47 4.12
C LEU A 77 -2.76 3.26 4.91
N GLY A 78 -2.15 2.08 4.69
CA GLY A 78 -2.46 0.88 5.45
C GLY A 78 -2.23 1.02 6.94
N SER A 79 -1.13 1.67 7.37
CA SER A 79 -0.86 1.90 8.79
C SER A 79 -1.86 2.88 9.43
N LEU A 80 -2.24 3.93 8.69
CA LEU A 80 -3.27 4.88 9.14
C LEU A 80 -4.63 4.18 9.27
N LEU A 81 -5.02 3.42 8.25
CA LEU A 81 -6.27 2.67 8.22
C LEU A 81 -6.30 1.58 9.29
N LYS A 82 -5.18 0.87 9.53
CA LYS A 82 -5.01 -0.07 10.65
C LYS A 82 -5.28 0.60 11.98
N GLY A 83 -4.82 1.85 12.18
CA GLY A 83 -5.14 2.65 13.37
C GLY A 83 -6.64 2.89 13.52
N VAL A 84 -7.31 3.37 12.47
CA VAL A 84 -8.77 3.59 12.43
C VAL A 84 -9.54 2.30 12.72
N LEU A 85 -9.22 1.21 12.02
CA LEU A 85 -9.90 -0.07 12.15
C LEU A 85 -9.68 -0.70 13.54
N LYS A 86 -8.48 -0.57 14.13
CA LYS A 86 -8.23 -1.02 15.51
C LYS A 86 -9.08 -0.25 16.52
N THR A 87 -9.21 1.06 16.37
CA THR A 87 -10.08 1.88 17.23
C THR A 87 -11.55 1.48 17.08
N LEU A 88 -12.00 1.30 15.84
CA LEU A 88 -13.35 0.82 15.54
C LEU A 88 -13.63 -0.56 16.16
N VAL A 89 -12.70 -1.52 16.03
CA VAL A 89 -12.84 -2.85 16.61
C VAL A 89 -12.90 -2.80 18.13
N LYS A 90 -12.07 -1.96 18.79
CA LYS A 90 -12.15 -1.77 20.25
C LYS A 90 -13.52 -1.25 20.67
N PHE A 91 -14.10 -0.32 19.90
CA PHE A 91 -15.44 0.21 20.13
C PHE A 91 -16.52 -0.89 19.99
N ILE A 92 -16.52 -1.65 18.89
CA ILE A 92 -17.49 -2.73 18.66
C ILE A 92 -17.39 -3.80 19.76
N ARG A 93 -16.17 -4.22 20.12
CA ARG A 93 -15.94 -5.24 21.14
C ARG A 93 -16.35 -4.82 22.56
N LYS A 94 -16.46 -3.52 22.82
CA LYS A 94 -17.02 -2.95 24.06
C LYS A 94 -18.54 -2.77 23.99
N GLY A 95 -19.22 -3.41 23.03
CA GLY A 95 -20.67 -3.35 22.87
C GLY A 95 -21.18 -2.00 22.34
N GLY A 96 -20.31 -1.19 21.72
CA GLY A 96 -20.71 0.11 21.17
C GLY A 96 -20.88 1.23 22.20
N GLN A 97 -20.37 1.05 23.42
CA GLN A 97 -20.33 2.10 24.44
C GLN A 97 -19.37 3.23 24.02
N HIS A 98 -19.62 4.46 24.49
CA HIS A 98 -18.77 5.63 24.23
C HIS A 98 -18.53 5.93 22.75
N ALA A 99 -19.59 5.84 21.93
CA ALA A 99 -19.49 6.03 20.49
C ALA A 99 -18.92 7.39 20.08
N ASP A 100 -19.28 8.47 20.79
CA ASP A 100 -18.79 9.81 20.48
C ASP A 100 -17.27 9.91 20.72
N GLU A 101 -16.75 9.27 21.77
CA GLU A 101 -15.30 9.20 22.06
C GLU A 101 -14.55 8.39 20.99
N ALA A 102 -15.11 7.25 20.58
CA ALA A 102 -14.55 6.42 19.52
C ALA A 102 -14.51 7.16 18.18
N LEU A 103 -15.61 7.84 17.85
CA LEU A 103 -15.71 8.69 16.67
C LEU A 103 -14.67 9.80 16.72
N GLU A 104 -14.59 10.58 17.80
CA GLU A 104 -13.61 11.67 17.94
C GLU A 104 -12.17 11.17 17.81
N THR A 105 -11.85 10.00 18.39
CA THR A 105 -10.52 9.38 18.26
C THR A 105 -10.22 9.04 16.79
N ILE A 106 -11.17 8.45 16.07
CA ILE A 106 -11.03 8.13 14.63
C ILE A 106 -10.85 9.41 13.81
N LEU A 107 -11.66 10.43 14.06
CA LEU A 107 -11.55 11.72 13.34
C LEU A 107 -10.22 12.42 13.67
N ALA A 108 -9.72 12.31 14.91
CA ALA A 108 -8.43 12.87 15.31
C ALA A 108 -7.25 12.20 14.60
N ILE A 109 -7.28 10.87 14.41
CA ILE A 109 -6.28 10.13 13.63
C ILE A 109 -6.18 10.70 12.20
N ILE A 110 -7.33 10.97 11.58
CA ILE A 110 -7.38 11.49 10.20
C ILE A 110 -7.01 12.97 10.13
N ARG A 111 -7.41 13.79 11.11
CA ARG A 111 -6.97 15.19 11.25
C ARG A 111 -5.45 15.28 11.38
N GLY A 112 -4.86 14.48 12.27
CA GLY A 112 -3.40 14.42 12.46
C GLY A 112 -2.65 13.97 11.22
N ALA A 113 -3.29 13.23 10.31
CA ALA A 113 -2.73 12.83 9.02
C ALA A 113 -2.92 13.87 7.90
N GLY A 114 -3.55 15.03 8.17
CA GLY A 114 -3.71 16.13 7.22
C GLY A 114 -4.62 15.81 6.03
N LYS A 115 -5.64 14.95 6.21
CA LYS A 115 -6.49 14.45 5.11
C LYS A 115 -7.72 15.31 4.78
N GLY A 116 -7.73 16.57 5.22
CA GLY A 116 -8.87 17.47 5.04
C GLY A 116 -10.06 17.08 5.90
N ASP A 117 -11.27 17.11 5.34
CA ASP A 117 -12.50 16.68 6.02
C ASP A 117 -12.43 15.17 6.39
N PRO A 118 -12.33 14.83 7.69
CA PRO A 118 -12.15 13.46 8.12
C PRO A 118 -13.33 12.54 7.79
N VAL A 119 -14.57 13.05 7.92
CA VAL A 119 -15.79 12.26 7.70
C VAL A 119 -15.91 11.94 6.22
N ARG A 120 -15.77 12.96 5.37
CA ARG A 120 -15.81 12.78 3.91
C ARG A 120 -14.70 11.84 3.44
N TRP A 121 -13.50 11.98 3.97
CA TRP A 121 -12.37 11.13 3.62
C TRP A 121 -12.62 9.66 3.98
N LEU A 122 -13.09 9.39 5.20
CA LEU A 122 -13.39 8.03 5.66
C LEU A 122 -14.55 7.40 4.88
N LYS A 123 -15.61 8.16 4.58
CA LYS A 123 -16.74 7.66 3.75
C LYS A 123 -16.30 7.31 2.33
N ALA A 124 -15.30 8.02 1.78
CA ALA A 124 -14.77 7.81 0.44
C ALA A 124 -13.75 6.66 0.33
N LEU A 125 -13.44 5.94 1.42
CA LEU A 125 -12.48 4.84 1.40
C LEU A 125 -12.90 3.74 0.41
N PRO A 126 -12.04 3.37 -0.57
CA PRO A 126 -12.26 2.25 -1.46
C PRO A 126 -11.94 0.93 -0.77
N MET A 127 -12.77 0.56 0.20
CA MET A 127 -12.58 -0.64 1.03
C MET A 127 -12.45 -1.93 0.21
N ASP A 128 -13.11 -2.02 -0.95
CA ASP A 128 -12.95 -3.16 -1.86
C ASP A 128 -11.52 -3.28 -2.42
N GLN A 129 -10.86 -2.15 -2.71
CA GLN A 129 -9.47 -2.16 -3.18
C GLN A 129 -8.52 -2.58 -2.07
N TYR A 130 -8.76 -2.11 -0.84
CA TYR A 130 -7.98 -2.55 0.32
C TYR A 130 -8.20 -4.03 0.62
N ALA A 131 -9.42 -4.53 0.49
CA ALA A 131 -9.71 -5.96 0.64
C ALA A 131 -8.96 -6.80 -0.41
N LYS A 132 -8.98 -6.38 -1.68
CA LYS A 132 -8.22 -7.06 -2.76
C LYS A 132 -6.72 -7.07 -2.49
N GLN A 133 -6.16 -5.95 -2.05
CA GLN A 133 -4.74 -5.86 -1.69
C GLN A 133 -4.40 -6.74 -0.48
N ALA A 134 -5.26 -6.75 0.54
CA ALA A 134 -5.08 -7.62 1.71
C ALA A 134 -5.09 -9.11 1.32
N VAL A 135 -6.03 -9.54 0.47
CA VAL A 135 -6.06 -10.92 -0.06
C VAL A 135 -4.78 -11.22 -0.84
N ARG A 136 -4.36 -10.33 -1.74
CA ARG A 136 -3.13 -10.50 -2.52
C ARG A 136 -1.90 -10.66 -1.63
N HIS A 137 -1.72 -9.79 -0.64
CA HIS A 137 -0.61 -9.90 0.30
C HIS A 137 -0.68 -11.20 1.11
N PHE A 138 -1.87 -11.62 1.52
CA PHE A 138 -2.05 -12.88 2.23
C PHE A 138 -1.65 -14.07 1.36
N GLU A 139 -2.09 -14.09 0.10
CA GLU A 139 -1.72 -15.15 -0.86
C GLU A 139 -0.21 -15.16 -1.12
N GLU A 140 0.40 -14.01 -1.38
CA GLU A 140 1.83 -13.87 -1.62
C GLU A 140 2.67 -14.35 -0.42
N ILE A 141 2.31 -13.93 0.80
CA ILE A 141 3.05 -14.31 2.02
C ILE A 141 2.89 -15.79 2.30
N THR A 142 1.66 -16.31 2.28
CA THR A 142 1.41 -17.74 2.56
C THR A 142 2.06 -18.64 1.52
N GLU A 143 2.07 -18.24 0.25
CA GLU A 143 2.74 -18.99 -0.82
C GLU A 143 4.26 -19.03 -0.64
N LYS A 144 4.87 -17.90 -0.30
CA LYS A 144 6.31 -17.86 -0.01
C LYS A 144 6.67 -18.72 1.20
N ILE A 145 5.83 -18.75 2.25
CA ILE A 145 6.03 -19.66 3.40
C ILE A 145 5.92 -21.12 2.95
N ILE A 146 4.89 -21.48 2.16
CA ILE A 146 4.70 -22.85 1.63
C ILE A 146 5.91 -23.28 0.80
N LEU A 147 6.39 -22.43 -0.11
CA LEU A 147 7.56 -22.72 -0.95
C LEU A 147 8.81 -22.93 -0.09
N GLY A 148 9.07 -22.04 0.88
CA GLY A 148 10.21 -22.19 1.79
C GLY A 148 10.15 -23.47 2.64
N LEU A 149 8.96 -23.85 3.12
CA LEU A 149 8.74 -25.12 3.83
C LEU A 149 9.00 -26.33 2.92
N SER A 150 8.56 -26.26 1.67
CA SER A 150 8.79 -27.30 0.66
C SER A 150 10.29 -27.45 0.36
N ASP A 151 10.99 -26.34 0.12
CA ASP A 151 12.43 -26.33 -0.16
C ASP A 151 13.21 -27.03 0.95
N VAL A 152 12.91 -26.72 2.22
CA VAL A 152 13.54 -27.39 3.36
C VAL A 152 13.22 -28.87 3.43
N ARG A 153 11.99 -29.30 3.13
CA ARG A 153 11.67 -30.74 3.06
C ARG A 153 12.47 -31.48 1.99
N HIS A 154 12.86 -30.79 0.91
CA HIS A 154 13.65 -31.36 -0.18
C HIS A 154 15.17 -31.28 0.04
N MET A 155 15.64 -30.44 0.96
CA MET A 155 17.06 -30.39 1.34
C MET A 155 17.53 -31.68 2.02
N TRP A 156 18.60 -32.29 1.50
CA TRP A 156 19.15 -33.56 2.00
C TRP A 156 19.57 -33.46 3.49
N LEU A 157 20.14 -32.32 3.90
CA LEU A 157 20.57 -32.08 5.27
C LEU A 157 19.38 -31.97 6.23
N ALA A 158 18.30 -31.30 5.81
CA ALA A 158 17.07 -31.21 6.57
C ALA A 158 16.41 -32.59 6.74
N ARG A 159 16.48 -33.47 5.73
CA ARG A 159 16.00 -34.85 5.89
C ARG A 159 16.77 -35.64 6.95
N LYS A 160 18.10 -35.46 6.98
CA LYS A 160 18.99 -36.11 7.93
C LYS A 160 18.85 -35.57 9.36
N VAL A 161 18.53 -34.28 9.50
CA VAL A 161 18.49 -33.57 10.80
C VAL A 161 17.09 -33.50 11.41
N LEU A 162 16.04 -33.34 10.60
CA LEU A 162 14.68 -33.14 11.10
C LEU A 162 13.92 -34.45 11.34
N GLY A 163 14.30 -35.55 10.68
CA GLY A 163 13.66 -36.87 10.87
C GLY A 163 12.12 -36.77 10.81
N ASP A 164 11.45 -37.23 11.87
CA ASP A 164 9.98 -37.22 11.99
C ASP A 164 9.35 -35.82 11.97
N LYS A 165 10.14 -34.75 12.21
CA LYS A 165 9.66 -33.35 12.13
C LYS A 165 9.37 -32.90 10.69
N LEU A 166 9.81 -33.65 9.67
CA LEU A 166 9.41 -33.41 8.27
C LEU A 166 7.89 -33.55 8.07
N GLU A 167 7.26 -34.49 8.77
CA GLU A 167 5.81 -34.65 8.73
C GLU A 167 5.10 -33.45 9.39
N GLN A 168 5.69 -32.86 10.43
CA GLN A 168 5.17 -31.63 11.02
C GLN A 168 5.21 -30.45 10.03
N LEU A 169 6.29 -30.29 9.26
CA LEU A 169 6.37 -29.25 8.21
C LEU A 169 5.32 -29.45 7.12
N LYS A 170 5.05 -30.70 6.73
CA LYS A 170 3.99 -31.02 5.77
C LYS A 170 2.59 -30.71 6.34
N LEU A 171 2.35 -30.98 7.62
CA LEU A 171 1.10 -30.61 8.28
C LEU A 171 0.93 -29.08 8.36
N VAL A 172 2.00 -28.34 8.65
CA VAL A 172 2.00 -26.86 8.60
C VAL A 172 1.62 -26.38 7.21
N GLU A 173 2.25 -26.94 6.17
CA GLU A 173 1.96 -26.61 4.77
C GLU A 173 0.47 -26.79 4.45
N GLN A 174 -0.10 -27.95 4.80
CA GLN A 174 -1.51 -28.26 4.58
C GLN A 174 -2.45 -27.31 5.36
N GLN A 175 -2.09 -26.97 6.60
CA GLN A 175 -2.88 -26.03 7.40
C GLN A 175 -2.85 -24.62 6.80
N ILE A 176 -1.68 -24.14 6.37
CA ILE A 176 -1.56 -22.84 5.71
C ILE A 176 -2.33 -22.85 4.39
N GLN A 177 -2.30 -23.92 3.61
CA GLN A 177 -3.11 -24.05 2.38
C GLN A 177 -4.61 -23.98 2.67
N LYS A 178 -5.09 -24.68 3.70
CA LYS A 178 -6.50 -24.60 4.12
C LYS A 178 -6.89 -23.18 4.53
N LEU A 179 -6.08 -22.52 5.36
CA LEU A 179 -6.33 -21.14 5.80
C LEU A 179 -6.24 -20.13 4.64
N LYS A 180 -5.30 -20.33 3.70
CA LYS A 180 -5.18 -19.56 2.46
C LYS A 180 -6.48 -19.62 1.67
N ALA A 181 -7.04 -20.81 1.48
CA ALA A 181 -8.29 -21.00 0.76
C ALA A 181 -9.46 -20.28 1.44
N LEU A 182 -9.63 -20.44 2.75
CA LEU A 182 -10.68 -19.76 3.52
C LEU A 182 -10.54 -18.23 3.50
N GLY A 183 -9.30 -17.72 3.55
CA GLY A 183 -9.02 -16.29 3.58
C GLY A 183 -9.48 -15.54 2.33
N LYS A 184 -9.59 -16.21 1.18
CA LYS A 184 -10.09 -15.61 -0.07
C LYS A 184 -11.48 -15.01 0.09
N ASP A 185 -12.34 -15.66 0.87
CA ASP A 185 -13.71 -15.22 1.12
C ASP A 185 -13.83 -14.46 2.44
N LYS A 186 -13.14 -14.93 3.48
CA LYS A 186 -13.23 -14.35 4.83
C LYS A 186 -12.64 -12.95 4.93
N ILE A 187 -11.53 -12.66 4.24
CA ILE A 187 -10.92 -11.32 4.28
C ILE A 187 -11.86 -10.27 3.66
N PRO A 188 -12.43 -10.46 2.45
CA PRO A 188 -13.44 -9.54 1.90
C PRO A 188 -14.71 -9.43 2.76
N GLU A 189 -15.20 -10.53 3.32
CA GLU A 189 -16.35 -10.53 4.25
C GLU A 189 -16.09 -9.60 5.44
N VAL A 190 -14.97 -9.77 6.12
CA VAL A 190 -14.54 -8.95 7.25
C VAL A 190 -14.38 -7.48 6.84
N MET A 191 -13.75 -7.20 5.70
CA MET A 191 -13.53 -5.83 5.25
C MET A 191 -14.84 -5.10 4.95
N ARG A 192 -15.85 -5.80 4.40
CA ARG A 192 -17.21 -5.26 4.22
C ARG A 192 -17.90 -4.99 5.56
N PHE A 193 -17.78 -5.91 6.52
CA PHE A 193 -18.28 -5.71 7.88
C PHE A 193 -17.66 -4.45 8.50
N LEU A 194 -16.34 -4.33 8.49
CA LEU A 194 -15.63 -3.18 9.07
C LEU A 194 -16.03 -1.86 8.40
N LYS A 195 -16.26 -1.84 7.08
CA LYS A 195 -16.74 -0.65 6.39
C LYS A 195 -18.15 -0.26 6.84
N LYS A 196 -19.06 -1.25 6.93
CA LYS A 196 -20.44 -1.01 7.39
C LYS A 196 -20.47 -0.41 8.79
N GLU A 197 -19.67 -0.96 9.71
CA GLU A 197 -19.59 -0.48 11.09
C GLU A 197 -18.96 0.91 11.18
N LEU A 198 -17.93 1.18 10.36
CA LEU A 198 -17.32 2.50 10.25
C LEU A 198 -18.34 3.53 9.75
N ASP A 199 -19.09 3.23 8.69
CA ASP A 199 -20.10 4.14 8.16
C ASP A 199 -21.21 4.43 9.17
N THR A 200 -21.68 3.38 9.87
CA THR A 200 -22.67 3.50 10.95
C THR A 200 -22.18 4.43 12.06
N LEU A 201 -20.91 4.33 12.45
CA LEU A 201 -20.32 5.23 13.43
C LEU A 201 -20.20 6.67 12.89
N LEU A 202 -19.82 6.83 11.62
CA LEU A 202 -19.66 8.13 10.96
C LEU A 202 -20.97 8.88 10.75
N ASP A 203 -22.11 8.19 10.64
CA ASP A 203 -23.42 8.82 10.54
C ASP A 203 -23.82 9.59 11.82
N ARG A 204 -23.12 9.34 12.93
CA ARG A 204 -23.27 10.09 14.19
C ARG A 204 -22.48 11.41 14.17
N ALA A 205 -21.60 11.61 13.19
CA ALA A 205 -20.81 12.83 13.08
C ALA A 205 -21.73 14.01 12.80
N LYS A 206 -21.71 14.99 13.71
CA LYS A 206 -22.38 16.28 13.48
C LYS A 206 -21.62 17.04 12.39
N PRO A 207 -22.30 17.80 11.51
CA PRO A 207 -21.62 18.71 10.59
C PRO A 207 -20.76 19.65 11.43
N ALA A 208 -19.48 19.81 11.07
CA ALA A 208 -18.59 20.71 11.79
C ALA A 208 -19.15 22.14 11.73
N LYS A 209 -19.58 22.70 12.86
CA LYS A 209 -19.69 24.15 13.03
C LYS A 209 -18.27 24.68 13.21
N LEU A 210 -17.75 25.30 12.16
CA LEU A 210 -16.46 25.99 12.18
C LEU A 210 -16.68 27.38 12.78
N ASP A 211 -16.77 27.47 14.11
CA ASP A 211 -16.75 28.77 14.81
C ASP A 211 -15.29 29.11 15.15
N GLY A 212 -14.72 30.12 14.47
CA GLY A 212 -13.55 30.86 14.97
C GLY A 212 -12.37 31.10 14.02
N ALA A 213 -12.35 32.30 13.44
CA ALA A 213 -11.20 33.18 13.20
C ALA A 213 -10.05 32.73 12.26
N THR A 214 -10.21 32.99 10.97
CA THR A 214 -9.38 33.92 10.18
C THR A 214 -9.95 34.00 8.77
N ASP A 215 -10.17 35.23 8.26
CA ASP A 215 -10.55 35.52 6.86
C ASP A 215 -9.40 35.23 5.87
N THR A 216 -8.63 34.18 6.10
CA THR A 216 -7.90 33.50 5.05
C THR A 216 -8.70 32.26 4.71
N ALA A 217 -9.39 32.32 3.58
CA ALA A 217 -10.01 31.17 2.95
C ALA A 217 -8.93 30.10 2.64
N ASN A 218 -8.51 29.34 3.65
CA ASN A 218 -7.84 28.06 3.48
C ASN A 218 -8.89 27.06 3.03
N THR A 219 -9.32 27.23 1.78
CA THR A 219 -9.95 26.19 0.98
C THR A 219 -8.90 25.09 0.75
N LEU A 220 -8.64 24.28 1.78
CA LEU A 220 -7.87 23.05 1.62
C LEU A 220 -8.77 22.04 0.89
N ALA A 221 -8.82 22.19 -0.44
CA ALA A 221 -9.44 21.28 -1.39
C ALA A 221 -8.71 19.93 -1.39
N HIS A 222 -8.92 19.10 -0.37
CA HIS A 222 -8.29 17.76 -0.24
C HIS A 222 -9.27 16.60 -0.26
N SER A 223 -10.42 16.77 -0.94
CA SER A 223 -11.33 15.67 -1.29
C SER A 223 -11.58 15.51 -2.80
N ALA A 224 -10.72 16.10 -3.64
CA ALA A 224 -10.85 16.14 -5.11
C ALA A 224 -9.94 15.14 -5.87
N LYS A 225 -9.09 14.35 -5.18
CA LYS A 225 -8.15 13.40 -5.81
C LYS A 225 -8.55 11.94 -5.57
N PRO A 226 -8.43 11.03 -6.57
CA PRO A 226 -8.61 9.60 -6.38
C PRO A 226 -7.73 9.05 -5.26
N LEU A 227 -8.19 8.04 -4.52
CA LEU A 227 -7.41 7.48 -3.41
C LEU A 227 -6.03 6.98 -3.85
N MET A 228 -5.94 6.25 -4.97
CA MET A 228 -4.65 5.80 -5.52
C MET A 228 -3.67 6.96 -5.76
N ARG A 229 -4.17 8.16 -6.05
CA ARG A 229 -3.34 9.35 -6.19
C ARG A 229 -2.83 9.84 -4.83
N LEU A 230 -3.67 9.80 -3.79
CA LEU A 230 -3.25 10.13 -2.43
C LEU A 230 -2.24 9.11 -1.89
N ASP A 231 -2.46 7.82 -2.13
CA ASP A 231 -1.50 6.74 -1.80
C ASP A 231 -0.14 7.03 -2.42
N TYR A 232 -0.15 7.28 -3.73
CA TYR A 232 1.05 7.61 -4.49
C TYR A 232 1.81 8.78 -3.88
N GLU A 233 1.12 9.89 -3.58
CA GLU A 233 1.78 11.09 -3.06
C GLU A 233 2.50 10.81 -1.74
N VAL A 234 1.88 9.99 -0.92
CA VAL A 234 2.37 9.64 0.40
C VAL A 234 3.52 8.62 0.33
N VAL A 235 3.41 7.61 -0.55
CA VAL A 235 4.47 6.62 -0.81
C VAL A 235 5.74 7.34 -1.30
N VAL A 236 5.60 8.31 -2.20
CA VAL A 236 6.72 9.15 -2.65
C VAL A 236 7.39 9.86 -1.48
N LYS A 237 6.60 10.55 -0.66
CA LYS A 237 7.14 11.32 0.47
C LYS A 237 7.91 10.44 1.45
N ARG A 238 7.45 9.21 1.71
CA ARG A 238 8.11 8.29 2.63
C ARG A 238 9.29 7.55 2.03
N ARG A 239 9.13 6.88 0.88
CA ARG A 239 10.19 6.07 0.26
C ARG A 239 11.32 6.97 -0.23
N VAL A 240 11.00 7.99 -1.02
CA VAL A 240 12.01 8.91 -1.55
C VAL A 240 12.58 9.77 -0.42
N GLY A 241 11.74 10.34 0.44
CA GLY A 241 12.21 11.18 1.55
C GLY A 241 13.08 10.43 2.54
N GLY A 242 12.64 9.27 3.03
CA GLY A 242 13.42 8.44 3.95
C GLY A 242 14.71 7.91 3.34
N MET A 243 14.74 7.61 2.03
CA MET A 243 15.98 7.25 1.33
C MET A 243 16.93 8.44 1.23
N VAL A 244 16.43 9.63 0.86
CA VAL A 244 17.21 10.87 0.80
C VAL A 244 17.85 11.17 2.16
N ASP A 245 17.09 11.06 3.26
CA ASP A 245 17.60 11.29 4.61
C ASP A 245 18.72 10.31 4.99
N LYS A 246 18.55 9.01 4.67
CA LYS A 246 19.59 7.99 4.88
C LYS A 246 20.85 8.27 4.07
N MET A 247 20.71 8.64 2.79
CA MET A 247 21.86 8.95 1.94
C MET A 247 22.59 10.21 2.38
N ARG A 248 21.88 11.23 2.85
CA ARG A 248 22.47 12.42 3.47
C ARG A 248 23.25 12.07 4.72
N ALA A 249 22.67 11.27 5.62
CA ALA A 249 23.34 10.80 6.83
C ALA A 249 24.59 9.97 6.52
N ALA A 250 24.61 9.25 5.39
CA ALA A 250 25.75 8.50 4.89
C ALA A 250 26.79 9.37 4.13
N GLY A 251 26.63 10.70 4.10
CA GLY A 251 27.58 11.61 3.46
C GLY A 251 27.61 11.54 1.93
N LYS A 252 26.54 11.04 1.30
CA LYS A 252 26.45 10.96 -0.17
C LYS A 252 26.37 12.34 -0.81
N SER A 253 26.93 12.46 -2.02
CA SER A 253 26.87 13.70 -2.79
C SER A 253 25.45 14.00 -3.29
N ASP A 254 25.13 15.28 -3.50
CA ASP A 254 23.83 15.71 -4.04
C ASP A 254 23.53 15.04 -5.39
N LYS A 255 24.55 14.81 -6.22
CA LYS A 255 24.41 14.08 -7.49
C LYS A 255 23.93 12.65 -7.28
N GLU A 256 24.58 11.90 -6.39
CA GLU A 256 24.18 10.52 -6.07
C GLU A 256 22.75 10.48 -5.50
N ILE A 257 22.42 11.42 -4.59
CA ILE A 257 21.09 11.51 -3.99
C ILE A 257 20.05 11.86 -5.04
N ALA A 258 20.32 12.80 -5.95
CA ALA A 258 19.40 13.22 -6.99
C ALA A 258 19.12 12.08 -8.00
N GLN A 259 20.15 11.35 -8.41
CA GLN A 259 20.03 10.17 -9.27
C GLN A 259 19.15 9.10 -8.62
N ALA A 260 19.46 8.74 -7.37
CA ALA A 260 18.71 7.74 -6.62
C ALA A 260 17.25 8.19 -6.40
N ALA A 261 17.04 9.43 -5.95
CA ALA A 261 15.72 9.98 -5.67
C ALA A 261 14.85 10.02 -6.94
N ASN A 262 15.40 10.42 -8.09
CA ASN A 262 14.68 10.40 -9.37
C ASN A 262 14.34 8.96 -9.79
N ALA A 263 15.29 8.03 -9.70
CA ALA A 263 15.08 6.64 -10.06
C ALA A 263 13.98 5.97 -9.21
N GLU A 264 14.06 6.12 -7.88
CA GLU A 264 13.07 5.61 -6.94
C GLU A 264 11.69 6.25 -7.18
N ARG A 265 11.68 7.55 -7.45
CA ARG A 265 10.46 8.27 -7.77
C ARG A 265 9.76 7.73 -9.02
N ARG A 266 10.54 7.39 -10.04
CA ARG A 266 10.08 6.78 -11.29
C ARG A 266 9.61 5.35 -11.07
N ALA A 267 10.29 4.56 -10.24
CA ALA A 267 9.88 3.20 -9.88
C ALA A 267 8.50 3.18 -9.21
N ILE A 268 8.30 4.01 -8.17
CA ILE A 268 6.98 4.23 -7.55
C ILE A 268 5.98 4.71 -8.60
N GLY A 269 6.40 5.62 -9.48
CA GLY A 269 5.63 6.08 -10.63
C GLY A 269 5.13 4.96 -11.55
N LYS A 270 5.91 3.89 -11.72
CA LYS A 270 5.55 2.72 -12.52
C LYS A 270 4.59 1.81 -11.76
N GLU A 271 4.91 1.45 -10.51
CA GLU A 271 4.07 0.59 -9.65
C GLU A 271 2.60 1.05 -9.59
N PHE A 272 2.38 2.37 -9.45
CA PHE A 272 1.02 2.93 -9.41
C PHE A 272 0.34 2.97 -10.77
N LYS A 273 1.10 3.16 -11.85
CA LYS A 273 0.54 3.11 -13.21
C LYS A 273 0.17 1.68 -13.60
N ASP A 274 0.93 0.67 -13.17
CA ASP A 274 0.63 -0.74 -13.41
C ASP A 274 -0.71 -1.16 -12.78
N GLN A 275 -1.16 -0.47 -11.72
CA GLN A 275 -2.44 -0.67 -11.07
C GLN A 275 -3.58 0.22 -11.62
N THR A 276 -3.25 1.20 -12.46
CA THR A 276 -4.23 2.10 -13.08
C THR A 276 -4.97 1.37 -14.20
N ASP A 277 -6.25 1.70 -14.42
CA ASP A 277 -7.01 1.16 -15.55
C ASP A 277 -6.22 1.30 -16.85
N PRO A 278 -6.09 0.25 -17.68
CA PRO A 278 -5.26 0.28 -18.88
C PRO A 278 -5.56 1.45 -19.82
N GLU A 279 -6.82 1.80 -20.04
CA GLU A 279 -7.20 2.86 -20.99
C GLU A 279 -6.78 4.23 -20.46
N LEU A 280 -6.98 4.46 -19.15
CA LEU A 280 -6.54 5.68 -18.49
C LEU A 280 -5.01 5.75 -18.39
N ARG A 281 -4.35 4.62 -18.16
CA ARG A 281 -2.89 4.51 -18.15
C ARG A 281 -2.30 4.90 -19.49
N ASP A 282 -2.90 4.47 -20.59
CA ASP A 282 -2.43 4.78 -21.94
C ASP A 282 -2.56 6.27 -22.27
N VAL A 283 -3.63 6.93 -21.79
CA VAL A 283 -3.76 8.41 -21.84
C VAL A 283 -2.59 9.10 -21.13
N ILE A 284 -2.23 8.62 -19.93
CA ILE A 284 -1.12 9.17 -19.14
C ILE A 284 0.24 8.90 -19.80
N TYR A 285 0.46 7.69 -20.33
CA TYR A 285 1.70 7.33 -20.99
C TYR A 285 1.93 8.10 -22.27
N ARG A 286 0.91 8.24 -23.11
CA ARG A 286 0.99 9.08 -24.32
C ARG A 286 1.36 10.51 -23.98
N ARG A 287 0.71 11.09 -22.97
CA ARG A 287 1.04 12.44 -22.49
C ARG A 287 2.51 12.59 -22.11
N ASN A 288 3.02 11.65 -21.32
CA ASN A 288 4.41 11.68 -20.87
C ASN A 288 5.38 11.43 -22.02
N GLN A 289 5.05 10.52 -22.94
CA GLN A 289 5.84 10.23 -24.12
C GLN A 289 5.95 11.46 -25.03
N GLU A 290 4.85 12.17 -25.28
CA GLU A 290 4.84 13.39 -26.10
C GLU A 290 5.60 14.54 -25.41
N LYS A 291 5.44 14.68 -24.09
CA LYS A 291 6.04 15.81 -23.34
C LYS A 291 7.51 15.59 -22.97
N TYR A 292 7.91 14.35 -22.71
CA TYR A 292 9.21 14.02 -22.12
C TYR A 292 9.96 12.93 -22.89
N GLY A 293 9.45 12.42 -24.01
CA GLY A 293 10.09 11.32 -24.73
C GLY A 293 10.14 9.99 -23.97
N ASP A 294 9.48 9.90 -22.82
CA ASP A 294 9.53 8.75 -21.92
C ASP A 294 8.19 8.60 -21.17
N PRO A 295 7.60 7.40 -21.11
CA PRO A 295 6.26 7.20 -20.56
C PRO A 295 6.19 7.40 -19.04
N LEU A 296 7.32 7.32 -18.34
CA LEU A 296 7.40 7.53 -16.90
C LEU A 296 7.78 8.98 -16.54
N GLY A 297 8.07 9.83 -17.53
CA GLY A 297 8.47 11.22 -17.35
C GLY A 297 9.97 11.44 -17.63
N PRO A 298 10.55 12.59 -17.26
CA PRO A 298 11.97 12.84 -17.50
C PRO A 298 12.86 11.96 -16.62
N LYS A 299 14.01 11.52 -17.16
CA LYS A 299 15.09 10.87 -16.42
C LYS A 299 15.99 11.92 -15.76
N TYR A 300 16.90 11.49 -14.88
CA TYR A 300 17.88 12.37 -14.26
C TYR A 300 18.70 13.14 -15.32
N GLU A 301 19.14 12.47 -16.38
CA GLU A 301 19.93 13.06 -17.45
C GLU A 301 19.12 14.09 -18.27
N ASP A 302 17.81 13.89 -18.40
CA ASP A 302 16.94 14.87 -19.05
C ASP A 302 16.84 16.14 -18.19
N LEU A 303 16.64 15.97 -16.88
CA LEU A 303 16.58 17.06 -15.90
C LEU A 303 17.87 17.89 -15.88
N GLN A 304 19.03 17.23 -15.87
CA GLN A 304 20.34 17.88 -15.94
C GLN A 304 20.58 18.61 -17.26
N ARG A 305 20.01 18.12 -18.37
CA ARG A 305 20.14 18.78 -19.68
C ARG A 305 19.15 19.92 -19.90
N GLY A 306 18.00 19.89 -19.23
CA GLY A 306 16.89 20.83 -19.45
C GLY A 306 15.96 20.47 -20.62
N TYR A 307 16.26 19.37 -21.33
CA TYR A 307 15.44 18.85 -22.42
C TYR A 307 15.47 17.32 -22.44
N ALA A 308 14.38 16.72 -22.92
CA ALA A 308 14.31 15.32 -23.26
C ALA A 308 14.50 15.11 -24.77
N ILE A 309 14.85 13.89 -25.16
CA ILE A 309 14.94 13.50 -26.57
C ILE A 309 13.62 12.81 -26.93
N GLY A 310 12.86 13.45 -27.83
CA GLY A 310 11.59 12.93 -28.32
C GLY A 310 11.77 11.71 -29.22
N PRO A 311 10.66 11.03 -29.60
CA PRO A 311 10.70 9.82 -30.42
C PRO A 311 11.36 10.00 -31.79
N LYS A 312 11.43 11.23 -32.32
CA LYS A 312 12.03 11.54 -33.63
C LYS A 312 13.43 12.15 -33.48
N GLY A 313 14.03 12.09 -32.29
CA GLY A 313 15.35 12.67 -31.99
C GLY A 313 15.33 14.18 -31.72
N GLU A 314 14.16 14.81 -31.69
CA GLU A 314 13.98 16.21 -31.39
C GLU A 314 14.24 16.54 -29.91
N ARG A 315 14.73 17.75 -29.63
CA ARG A 315 14.89 18.23 -28.25
C ARG A 315 13.58 18.83 -27.77
N VAL A 316 12.99 18.25 -26.73
CA VAL A 316 11.75 18.71 -26.11
C VAL A 316 12.10 19.35 -24.75
N PRO A 317 11.92 20.67 -24.57
CA PRO A 317 12.17 21.32 -23.28
C PRO A 317 11.30 20.74 -22.17
N ILE A 318 11.91 20.34 -21.05
CA ILE A 318 11.18 19.77 -19.90
C ILE A 318 10.59 20.84 -18.97
N SER A 319 11.06 22.08 -19.09
CA SER A 319 10.59 23.26 -18.39
C SER A 319 10.39 24.41 -19.38
N LYS A 320 9.63 25.46 -18.99
CA LYS A 320 9.38 26.63 -19.84
C LYS A 320 10.65 27.29 -20.36
N ASP A 321 11.72 27.25 -19.56
CA ASP A 321 12.98 27.93 -19.87
C ASP A 321 14.02 26.98 -20.47
N GLY A 322 13.73 25.67 -20.56
CA GLY A 322 14.65 24.65 -21.10
C GLY A 322 15.98 24.53 -20.34
N LYS A 323 16.04 25.05 -19.10
CA LYS A 323 17.28 25.12 -18.32
C LYS A 323 17.57 23.80 -17.58
N PRO A 324 18.87 23.45 -17.43
CA PRO A 324 19.32 22.45 -16.48
C PRO A 324 18.73 22.62 -15.09
N VAL A 325 18.30 21.53 -14.47
CA VAL A 325 17.77 21.51 -13.11
C VAL A 325 18.89 21.10 -12.14
N PRO A 326 19.25 21.92 -11.14
CA PRO A 326 20.27 21.55 -10.15
C PRO A 326 19.87 20.31 -9.33
N ASP A 327 20.86 19.54 -8.88
CA ASP A 327 20.64 18.31 -8.10
C ASP A 327 19.76 18.55 -6.86
N SER A 328 19.98 19.65 -6.12
CA SER A 328 19.17 20.03 -4.97
C SER A 328 17.68 20.19 -5.31
N LYS A 329 17.36 20.74 -6.49
CA LYS A 329 15.99 20.88 -7.00
C LYS A 329 15.42 19.57 -7.51
N ILE A 330 16.26 18.67 -8.05
CA ILE A 330 15.84 17.32 -8.41
C ILE A 330 15.47 16.53 -7.14
N ILE A 331 16.27 16.61 -6.08
CA ILE A 331 16.00 15.97 -4.77
C ILE A 331 14.68 16.49 -4.17
N GLU A 332 14.48 17.81 -4.18
CA GLU A 332 13.27 18.45 -3.67
C GLU A 332 12.03 18.01 -4.47
N SER A 333 12.09 18.09 -5.80
CA SER A 333 10.95 17.75 -6.66
C SER A 333 10.65 16.24 -6.68
N ALA A 334 11.65 15.38 -6.53
CA ALA A 334 11.45 13.94 -6.41
C ALA A 334 10.62 13.59 -5.16
N GLN A 335 10.70 14.37 -4.08
CA GLN A 335 9.90 14.16 -2.87
C GLN A 335 8.51 14.81 -2.95
N ASN A 336 8.29 15.69 -3.92
CA ASN A 336 7.09 16.50 -4.06
C ASN A 336 6.36 16.16 -5.37
N PRO A 337 5.50 15.13 -5.36
CA PRO A 337 4.84 14.60 -6.54
C PRO A 337 3.86 15.62 -7.14
N GLY A 338 4.19 16.19 -8.31
CA GLY A 338 3.29 17.05 -9.08
C GLY A 338 2.06 16.32 -9.64
N GLY A 339 1.16 17.04 -10.33
CA GLY A 339 -0.07 16.46 -10.90
C GLY A 339 -1.34 17.29 -10.67
N GLY A 340 -1.22 18.57 -10.27
CA GLY A 340 -2.37 19.47 -10.13
C GLY A 340 -3.08 19.81 -11.44
N ASP A 341 -2.48 19.46 -12.57
CA ASP A 341 -2.97 19.66 -13.93
C ASP A 341 -3.88 18.55 -14.46
N PHE A 342 -4.03 17.45 -13.73
CA PHE A 342 -4.94 16.36 -14.11
C PHE A 342 -6.40 16.66 -13.69
N PRO A 343 -7.40 16.29 -14.50
CA PRO A 343 -8.82 16.45 -14.18
C PRO A 343 -9.28 15.34 -13.23
N TRP A 344 -8.90 15.45 -11.95
CA TRP A 344 -9.10 14.39 -10.97
C TRP A 344 -10.57 13.99 -10.74
N ASP A 345 -11.51 14.94 -10.83
CA ASP A 345 -12.94 14.65 -10.72
C ASP A 345 -13.44 13.77 -11.88
N ALA A 346 -13.07 14.10 -13.12
CA ALA A 346 -13.43 13.30 -14.30
C ALA A 346 -12.82 11.89 -14.21
N ILE A 347 -11.59 11.76 -13.69
CA ILE A 347 -10.94 10.45 -13.46
C ILE A 347 -11.72 9.63 -12.42
N MET A 348 -12.19 10.24 -11.33
CA MET A 348 -13.02 9.56 -10.34
C MET A 348 -14.35 9.10 -10.93
N GLU A 349 -15.00 9.93 -11.75
CA GLU A 349 -16.24 9.58 -12.43
C GLU A 349 -16.04 8.45 -13.44
N TYR A 350 -14.94 8.47 -14.20
CA TYR A 350 -14.57 7.41 -15.13
C TYR A 350 -14.50 6.05 -14.42
N GLN A 351 -13.81 6.00 -13.27
CA GLN A 351 -13.71 4.78 -12.47
C GLN A 351 -15.06 4.34 -11.87
N ARG A 352 -15.97 5.28 -11.58
CA ARG A 352 -17.33 4.94 -11.13
C ARG A 352 -18.15 4.35 -12.28
N ALA A 353 -18.08 4.94 -13.48
CA ALA A 353 -18.78 4.43 -14.66
C ALA A 353 -18.33 3.00 -15.04
N LYS A 354 -17.01 2.74 -15.02
CA LYS A 354 -16.47 1.38 -15.26
C LYS A 354 -16.99 0.36 -14.22
N ARG A 355 -17.03 0.73 -12.93
CA ARG A 355 -17.56 -0.12 -11.85
C ARG A 355 -19.07 -0.37 -11.95
N ALA A 356 -19.82 0.62 -12.44
CA ALA A 356 -21.25 0.53 -12.67
C ALA A 356 -21.62 -0.26 -13.94
N GLY A 357 -20.64 -0.69 -14.74
CA GLY A 357 -20.89 -1.38 -16.00
C GLY A 357 -21.50 -0.47 -17.08
N ASP A 358 -21.19 0.83 -17.04
CA ASP A 358 -21.63 1.81 -18.05
C ASP A 358 -20.48 2.14 -19.02
N PRO A 359 -20.26 1.33 -20.08
CA PRO A 359 -19.16 1.51 -21.00
C PRO A 359 -19.29 2.80 -21.82
N LYS A 360 -20.52 3.26 -22.09
CA LYS A 360 -20.77 4.47 -22.89
C LYS A 360 -20.32 5.70 -22.13
N LYS A 361 -20.71 5.82 -20.86
CA LYS A 361 -20.29 6.94 -20.00
C LYS A 361 -18.79 6.88 -19.70
N ALA A 362 -18.23 5.69 -19.47
CA ALA A 362 -16.80 5.52 -19.27
C ALA A 362 -16.00 6.00 -20.49
N GLN A 363 -16.42 5.63 -21.71
CA GLN A 363 -15.75 6.07 -22.94
C GLN A 363 -15.83 7.60 -23.13
N GLN A 364 -16.98 8.20 -22.85
CA GLN A 364 -17.15 9.67 -22.92
C GLN A 364 -16.22 10.40 -21.94
N LEU A 365 -16.15 9.92 -20.69
CA LEU A 365 -15.28 10.49 -19.67
C LEU A 365 -13.80 10.32 -20.02
N LEU A 366 -13.41 9.17 -20.57
CA LEU A 366 -12.05 8.93 -21.03
C LEU A 366 -11.64 9.89 -22.14
N GLN A 367 -12.51 10.15 -23.11
CA GLN A 367 -12.28 11.14 -24.17
C GLN A 367 -12.14 12.56 -23.61
N GLN A 368 -12.95 12.93 -22.62
CA GLN A 368 -12.84 14.23 -21.94
C GLN A 368 -11.53 14.36 -21.18
N ILE A 369 -11.13 13.33 -20.44
CA ILE A 369 -9.84 13.29 -19.73
C ILE A 369 -8.70 13.43 -20.74
N ASP A 370 -8.75 12.69 -21.84
CA ASP A 370 -7.74 12.75 -22.89
C ASP A 370 -7.62 14.15 -23.50
N ALA A 371 -8.75 14.79 -23.81
CA ALA A 371 -8.78 16.14 -24.36
C ALA A 371 -8.20 17.19 -23.41
N ILE A 372 -8.31 16.99 -22.08
CA ILE A 372 -7.72 17.89 -21.08
C ILE A 372 -6.23 17.62 -20.93
N VAL A 373 -5.85 16.34 -20.80
CA VAL A 373 -4.49 15.91 -20.47
C VAL A 373 -3.53 16.05 -21.65
N ASN A 374 -3.99 15.71 -22.86
CA ASN A 374 -3.23 15.69 -24.10
C ASN A 374 -3.57 16.87 -25.04
N LYS A 375 -4.14 17.96 -24.53
CA LYS A 375 -4.44 19.14 -25.34
C LYS A 375 -3.15 19.67 -25.97
N LYS A 376 -3.05 19.62 -27.30
CA LYS A 376 -1.96 20.29 -28.04
C LYS A 376 -2.05 21.79 -27.75
N LYS A 377 -1.01 22.34 -27.14
CA LYS A 377 -0.83 23.78 -26.99
C LYS A 377 -0.19 24.36 -28.24
#